data_AF-A0A9E4B267-F1
#
_entry.id   AF-A0A9E4B267-F1
#
_cell.length_a   1.000
_cell.length_b   1.000
_cell.length_c   1.000
_cell.angle_alpha   90.00
_cell.angle_beta   90.00
_cell.angle_gamma   90.00
#
_symmetry.space_group_name_H-M   'P 1'
#
loop_
_entity.id
_entity.type
_entity.pdbx_description
1 polymer ?
#
loop_
_entity_poly.entity_id
_entity_poly.type
_entity_poly.pdbx_seq_one_letter_code
_entity_poly.pdbx_strand_id
1 'polypeptide(L)'
;GLAALLIGIMLVGSSWNAVIGITAAYTSDRFGVSNLATIYGTMFGVMPLGSGLGAYLGGVLYDWRGTYDIAIWSNLVLLTISAALVYYMRERRPTIGGPVPVAD
;
A
#
# COMPACT_ATOMS: atom_id res chain seq x y z
N GLY A 1 13.22 28.93 0.88
CA GLY A 1 14.57 29.08 0.31
C GLY A 1 14.97 27.81 -0.41
N LEU A 2 15.85 27.90 -1.41
CA LEU A 2 16.25 26.80 -2.30
C LEU A 2 16.75 25.56 -1.52
N ALA A 3 17.46 25.77 -0.41
CA ALA A 3 17.89 24.69 0.49
C ALA A 3 16.72 23.90 1.14
N ALA A 4 15.66 24.59 1.58
CA ALA A 4 14.48 23.92 2.14
C ALA A 4 13.74 23.09 1.09
N LEU A 5 13.74 23.54 -0.17
CA LEU A 5 13.17 22.79 -1.30
C LEU A 5 13.96 21.52 -1.57
N LEU A 6 15.31 21.61 -1.60
CA LEU A 6 16.18 20.45 -1.80
C LEU A 6 16.04 19.41 -0.67
N ILE A 7 16.00 19.87 0.58
CA ILE A 7 15.77 18.99 1.74
C ILE A 7 14.39 18.32 1.65
N GLY A 8 13.36 19.08 1.27
CA GLY A 8 12.01 18.54 1.06
C GLY A 8 11.99 17.46 -0.02
N ILE A 9 12.62 17.71 -1.18
CA ILE A 9 12.71 16.74 -2.28
C ILE A 9 13.48 15.49 -1.85
N MET A 10 14.59 15.64 -1.12
CA MET A 10 15.36 14.50 -0.62
C MET A 10 14.56 13.66 0.37
N LEU A 11 13.82 14.28 1.29
CA LEU A 11 12.98 13.58 2.25
C LEU A 11 11.84 12.82 1.57
N VAL A 12 11.12 13.47 0.64
CA VAL A 12 10.02 12.85 -0.09
C VAL A 12 10.54 11.70 -0.98
N GLY A 13 11.62 11.94 -1.72
CA GLY A 13 12.23 10.92 -2.58
C GLY A 13 12.75 9.72 -1.79
N SER A 14 13.38 9.96 -0.64
CA SER A 14 13.87 8.90 0.24
C SER A 14 12.71 8.11 0.86
N SER A 15 11.69 8.79 1.38
CA SER A 15 10.51 8.15 1.97
C SER A 15 9.77 7.27 0.98
N TRP A 16 9.65 7.70 -0.27
CA TRP A 16 8.95 6.94 -1.31
C TRP A 16 9.68 5.64 -1.66
N ASN A 17 10.99 5.71 -1.87
CA ASN A 17 11.81 4.54 -2.21
C ASN A 17 12.03 3.61 -1.01
N ALA A 18 12.07 4.14 0.21
CA ALA A 18 12.20 3.36 1.43
C ALA A 18 11.06 2.34 1.59
N VAL A 19 9.82 2.73 1.26
CA VAL A 19 8.67 1.81 1.28
C VAL A 19 8.89 0.63 0.34
N ILE A 20 9.38 0.87 -0.88
CA ILE A 20 9.61 -0.18 -1.88
C ILE A 20 10.61 -1.21 -1.36
N GLY A 21 11.74 -0.75 -0.81
CA GLY A 21 12.78 -1.62 -0.26
C GLY A 21 12.35 -2.37 0.99
N ILE A 22 11.62 -1.70 1.90
CA ILE A 22 11.09 -2.33 3.12
C ILE A 22 10.06 -3.41 2.77
N THR A 23 9.15 -3.14 1.84
CA THR A 23 8.19 -4.13 1.38
C THR A 23 8.91 -5.32 0.73
N ALA A 24 10.01 -5.08 0.01
CA ALA A 24 10.74 -6.13 -0.71
C ALA A 24 11.47 -7.04 0.28
N ALA A 25 12.16 -6.45 1.25
CA ALA A 25 12.82 -7.18 2.33
C ALA A 25 11.81 -8.00 3.16
N TYR A 26 10.64 -7.41 3.47
CA TYR A 26 9.60 -8.10 4.24
C TYR A 26 8.97 -9.26 3.48
N THR A 27 8.68 -9.09 2.19
CA THR A 27 8.13 -10.17 1.36
C THR A 27 9.17 -11.25 1.05
N SER A 28 10.44 -10.90 0.87
CA SER A 28 11.52 -11.88 0.66
C SER A 28 11.72 -12.76 1.90
N ASP A 29 11.70 -12.18 3.10
CA ASP A 29 11.80 -12.91 4.36
C ASP A 29 10.62 -13.86 4.58
N ARG A 30 9.40 -13.46 4.18
CA ARG A 30 8.17 -14.19 4.51
C ARG A 30 7.76 -15.24 3.48
N PHE A 31 7.90 -14.94 2.19
CA PHE A 31 7.41 -15.75 1.07
C PHE A 31 8.52 -16.37 0.22
N GLY A 32 9.79 -16.04 0.54
CA GLY A 32 10.95 -16.47 -0.22
C GLY A 32 11.14 -15.69 -1.52
N VAL A 33 12.40 -15.61 -1.95
CA VAL A 33 12.83 -14.85 -3.14
C VAL A 33 12.15 -15.33 -4.43
N SER A 34 11.70 -16.59 -4.47
CA SER A 34 11.05 -17.19 -5.64
C SER A 34 9.66 -16.62 -5.95
N ASN A 35 8.90 -16.17 -4.95
CA ASN A 35 7.53 -15.67 -5.12
C ASN A 35 7.43 -14.14 -5.17
N LEU A 36 8.55 -13.44 -4.93
CA LEU A 36 8.62 -11.97 -4.97
C LEU A 36 8.10 -11.41 -6.28
N ALA A 37 8.51 -12.00 -7.42
CA ALA A 37 8.09 -11.52 -8.74
C ALA A 37 6.57 -11.59 -8.95
N THR A 38 5.91 -12.64 -8.44
CA THR A 38 4.45 -12.79 -8.55
C THR A 38 3.71 -11.84 -7.60
N ILE A 39 4.20 -11.66 -6.38
CA ILE A 39 3.60 -10.72 -5.41
C ILE A 39 3.74 -9.27 -5.89
N TYR A 40 4.95 -8.88 -6.31
CA TYR A 40 5.18 -7.55 -6.88
C TYR A 40 4.44 -7.37 -8.20
N GLY A 41 4.44 -8.37 -9.09
CA GLY A 41 3.74 -8.32 -10.38
C GLY A 41 2.23 -8.14 -10.22
N THR A 42 1.60 -8.87 -9.29
CA THR A 42 0.17 -8.69 -8.99
C THR A 42 -0.12 -7.32 -8.39
N MET A 43 0.72 -6.82 -7.47
CA MET A 43 0.59 -5.48 -6.89
C MET A 43 0.71 -4.38 -7.96
N PHE A 44 1.72 -4.46 -8.83
CA PHE A 44 1.91 -3.52 -9.94
C PHE A 44 0.82 -3.64 -11.02
N GLY A 45 0.17 -4.79 -11.16
CA GLY A 45 -1.01 -4.94 -12.03
C GLY A 45 -2.25 -4.29 -11.45
N VAL A 46 -2.50 -4.46 -10.14
CA VAL A 46 -3.70 -3.93 -9.48
C VAL A 46 -3.62 -2.41 -9.25
N MET A 47 -2.44 -1.85 -9.02
CA MET A 47 -2.25 -0.40 -8.80
C MET A 47 -2.84 0.50 -9.90
N PRO A 48 -2.43 0.37 -11.17
CA PRO A 48 -2.96 1.20 -12.25
C PRO A 48 -4.44 0.90 -12.52
N LEU A 49 -4.89 -0.34 -12.31
CA LEU A 49 -6.32 -0.68 -12.39
C LEU A 49 -7.13 0.08 -11.34
N GLY A 50 -6.66 0.13 -10.10
CA GLY A 50 -7.31 0.90 -9.03
C GLY A 50 -7.31 2.40 -9.30
N SER A 51 -6.18 2.95 -9.79
CA SER A 51 -6.09 4.37 -10.14
C SER A 51 -7.00 4.74 -11.31
N GLY A 52 -7.04 3.92 -12.36
CA GLY A 52 -7.90 4.12 -13.52
C GLY A 52 -9.39 3.97 -13.19
N LEU A 53 -9.76 2.91 -12.48
CA LEU A 53 -11.15 2.68 -12.06
C LEU A 53 -11.63 3.75 -11.08
N GLY A 54 -10.78 4.19 -10.14
CA GLY A 54 -11.10 5.26 -9.21
C GLY A 54 -11.33 6.60 -9.91
N ALA A 55 -10.46 6.96 -10.87
CA ALA A 55 -10.62 8.19 -11.65
C ALA A 55 -11.87 8.13 -12.56
N TYR A 56 -12.12 6.99 -13.20
CA TYR A 56 -13.30 6.79 -14.05
C TYR A 56 -14.60 6.86 -13.24
N LEU A 57 -14.69 6.15 -12.11
CA LEU A 57 -15.85 6.19 -11.23
C LEU A 57 -16.05 7.59 -10.62
N GLY A 58 -14.96 8.28 -10.25
CA GLY A 58 -15.03 9.68 -9.80
C GLY A 58 -15.57 10.63 -10.86
N GLY A 59 -15.18 10.44 -12.12
CA GLY A 59 -15.69 11.20 -13.27
C GLY A 59 -17.16 10.90 -13.58
N VAL A 60 -17.57 9.62 -13.57
CA VAL A 60 -18.98 9.24 -13.77
C VAL A 60 -19.86 9.77 -12.64
N LEU A 61 -19.42 9.69 -11.39
CA LEU A 61 -20.15 10.27 -10.25
C LEU A 61 -20.29 11.80 -10.36
N TYR A 62 -19.29 12.46 -10.96
CA TYR A 62 -19.32 13.90 -11.23
C TYR A 62 -20.32 14.24 -12.34
N ASP A 63 -20.31 13.52 -13.47
CA ASP A 63 -21.19 13.77 -14.62
C ASP A 63 -22.68 13.58 -14.29
N TRP A 64 -23.02 12.65 -13.38
CA TRP A 64 -24.41 12.37 -13.01
C TRP A 64 -25.08 13.44 -12.15
N ARG A 65 -24.33 14.26 -11.41
CA ARG A 65 -24.91 15.28 -10.51
C ARG A 65 -24.34 16.68 -10.69
N GLY A 66 -23.25 16.85 -11.44
CA GLY A 66 -22.60 18.14 -11.68
C GLY A 66 -21.90 18.73 -10.45
N THR A 67 -21.61 17.93 -9.42
CA THR A 67 -20.92 18.37 -8.18
C THR A 67 -20.06 17.25 -7.61
N TYR A 68 -18.87 17.60 -7.07
CA TYR A 68 -17.87 16.66 -6.54
C TYR A 68 -18.20 16.02 -5.18
N ASP A 69 -19.27 16.45 -4.51
CA ASP A 69 -19.56 16.04 -3.12
C ASP A 69 -19.59 14.51 -2.98
N ILE A 70 -20.29 13.82 -3.88
CA ILE A 70 -20.42 12.36 -3.84
C ILE A 70 -19.14 11.64 -4.26
N ALA A 71 -18.35 12.22 -5.16
CA ALA A 71 -17.02 11.67 -5.47
C ALA A 71 -16.13 11.69 -4.22
N ILE A 72 -16.15 12.80 -3.46
CA ILE A 72 -15.39 12.93 -2.22
C ILE A 72 -15.90 11.95 -1.15
N TRP A 73 -17.21 11.89 -0.92
CA TRP A 73 -17.80 10.96 0.05
C TRP A 73 -17.55 9.48 -0.31
N SER A 74 -17.65 9.12 -1.60
CA SER A 74 -17.35 7.75 -2.04
C SER A 74 -15.88 7.38 -1.84
N ASN A 75 -14.96 8.32 -2.10
CA ASN A 75 -13.54 8.12 -1.86
C ASN A 75 -13.23 7.98 -0.37
N LEU A 76 -13.93 8.75 0.49
CA LEU A 76 -13.83 8.62 1.95
C LEU A 76 -14.28 7.22 2.43
N VAL A 77 -15.38 6.70 1.90
CA VAL A 77 -15.87 5.35 2.21
C VAL A 77 -14.89 4.28 1.74
N LEU A 78 -14.39 4.38 0.51
CA LEU A 78 -13.38 3.47 -0.04
C LEU A 78 -12.09 3.47 0.78
N LEU A 79 -11.60 4.64 1.18
CA LEU A 79 -10.44 4.78 2.07
C LEU A 79 -10.69 4.13 3.43
N THR A 80 -11.88 4.31 4.00
CA THR A 80 -12.25 3.73 5.29
C THR A 80 -12.29 2.20 5.22
N ILE A 81 -12.88 1.63 4.16
CA ILE A 81 -12.90 0.18 3.92
C ILE A 81 -11.48 -0.36 3.74
N SER A 82 -10.66 0.31 2.95
CA SER A 82 -9.25 -0.06 2.74
C SER A 82 -8.46 -0.06 4.05
N ALA A 83 -8.61 0.99 4.86
CA ALA A 83 -7.97 1.08 6.17
C ALA A 83 -8.44 -0.03 7.12
N ALA A 84 -9.73 -0.35 7.14
CA ALA A 84 -10.29 -1.44 7.94
C ALA A 84 -9.76 -2.81 7.50
N LEU A 85 -9.65 -3.06 6.19
CA LEU A 85 -9.07 -4.29 5.64
C LEU A 85 -7.60 -4.43 6.02
N VAL A 86 -6.80 -3.37 5.89
CA VAL A 86 -5.38 -3.37 6.29
C VAL A 86 -5.24 -3.62 7.80
N TYR A 87 -6.11 -3.00 8.61
CA TYR A 87 -6.12 -3.22 10.05
C TYR A 87 -6.46 -4.68 10.40
N TYR A 88 -7.42 -5.28 9.69
CA TYR A 88 -7.84 -6.67 9.92
C TYR A 88 -6.80 -7.68 9.41
N MET A 89 -6.15 -7.40 8.28
CA MET A 89 -5.05 -8.21 7.73
C MET A 89 -3.77 -8.14 8.57
N ARG A 90 -3.73 -7.30 9.61
CA ARG A 90 -2.58 -7.20 10.50
C ARG A 90 -2.42 -8.50 11.29
N GLU A 91 -1.61 -9.39 10.74
CA GLU A 91 -1.31 -10.69 11.34
C GLU A 91 -0.69 -10.54 12.73
N ARG A 92 -1.19 -11.35 13.66
CA ARG A 92 -0.56 -11.55 14.97
C ARG A 92 0.81 -12.17 14.70
N ARG A 93 1.88 -11.46 15.10
CA ARG A 93 3.24 -12.00 15.08
C ARG A 93 3.21 -13.44 15.63
N PRO A 94 3.77 -14.45 14.93
CA PRO A 94 4.12 -15.68 15.57
C PRO A 94 5.06 -15.33 16.72
N THR A 95 4.67 -15.67 17.95
CA THR A 95 5.55 -15.62 19.11
C THR A 95 6.75 -16.52 18.83
N ILE A 96 7.84 -15.95 18.35
CA ILE A 96 9.15 -16.59 18.32
C ILE A 96 9.58 -16.72 19.79
N GLY A 97 9.18 -17.82 20.42
CA GLY A 97 9.40 -18.06 21.83
C GLY A 97 8.96 -19.44 22.32
N GLY A 98 8.89 -20.44 21.44
CA GLY A 98 8.78 -21.84 21.84
C GLY A 98 10.19 -22.43 22.04
N PRO A 99 10.49 -23.09 23.17
CA PRO A 99 11.80 -23.67 23.41
C PRO A 99 12.14 -24.68 22.31
N VAL A 100 13.33 -24.55 21.71
CA VAL A 100 13.90 -25.54 20.79
C VAL A 100 14.20 -26.81 21.61
N PRO A 101 13.61 -27.98 21.29
CA PRO A 101 14.00 -29.23 21.92
C PRO A 101 15.44 -29.52 21.54
N VAL A 102 16.34 -29.45 22.51
CA VAL A 102 17.70 -29.95 22.37
C VAL A 102 17.55 -31.47 22.30
N ALA A 103 17.88 -32.05 21.15
CA ALA A 103 17.94 -33.50 21.01
C ALA A 103 19.20 -33.98 21.73
N ASP A 104 19.00 -34.75 22.79
CA ASP A 104 20.04 -35.49 23.53
C ASP A 104 20.50 -36.72 22.74
#